data_AF-A0F023-F1
#
_entry.id   AF-A0F023-F1
#
_cell.length_a   1.000
_cell.length_b   1.000
_cell.length_c   1.000
_cell.angle_alpha   90.00
_cell.angle_beta   90.00
_cell.angle_gamma   90.00
#
_symmetry.space_group_name_H-M   'P 1'
#
loop_
_entity.id
_entity.type
_entity.pdbx_description
1 polymer ?
#
loop_
_entity_poly.entity_id
_entity_poly.type
_entity_poly.pdbx_seq_one_letter_code
_entity_poly.pdbx_strand_id
1 'polypeptide(L)' 'PGESLARMELYLFLATLLQHFRFSPPPGVSEEELDVTPQVGFSLSPPAHKLCAVPRYVREEVERLRN' A
#
# COMPACT_ATOMS: atom_id res chain seq x y z
N PRO A 1 11.74 14.47 19.34
CA PRO A 1 10.62 15.32 18.83
C PRO A 1 10.05 14.72 17.54
N GLY A 2 8.72 14.73 17.35
CA GLY A 2 8.07 14.27 16.11
C GLY A 2 7.22 13.00 16.23
N GLU A 3 7.22 12.30 17.36
CA GLU A 3 6.49 11.04 17.54
C GLU A 3 4.97 11.16 17.30
N SER A 4 4.32 12.15 17.93
CA SER A 4 2.87 12.35 17.78
C SER A 4 2.47 12.71 16.35
N LEU A 5 3.31 13.52 15.67
CA LEU A 5 3.08 13.88 14.27
C LEU A 5 3.25 12.65 13.37
N ALA A 6 4.36 11.92 13.51
CA ALA A 6 4.62 10.71 12.74
C ALA A 6 3.51 9.65 12.91
N ARG A 7 2.99 9.49 14.14
CA ARG A 7 1.86 8.60 14.41
C ARG A 7 0.60 9.02 13.65
N MET A 8 0.28 10.32 13.67
CA MET A 8 -0.90 10.84 12.99
C MET A 8 -0.79 10.71 11.48
N GLU A 9 0.37 11.07 10.91
CA GLU A 9 0.61 10.98 9.46
C GLU A 9 0.52 9.53 8.96
N LEU A 10 1.19 8.60 9.65
CA LEU A 10 1.15 7.19 9.28
C LEU A 10 -0.27 6.62 9.39
N TYR A 11 -0.99 6.98 10.46
CA TYR A 11 -2.38 6.55 10.64
C TYR A 11 -3.27 7.04 9.51
N LEU A 12 -3.27 8.35 9.21
CA LEU A 12 -4.13 8.91 8.18
C LEU A 12 -3.77 8.35 6.80
N PHE A 13 -2.48 8.30 6.46
CA PHE A 13 -2.03 7.80 5.17
C PHE A 13 -2.42 6.34 4.96
N LEU A 14 -2.09 5.46 5.91
CA LEU A 14 -2.41 4.03 5.79
C LEU A 14 -3.92 3.76 5.90
N ALA A 15 -4.64 4.44 6.80
CA ALA A 15 -6.08 4.26 6.93
C ALA A 15 -6.80 4.63 5.63
N THR A 16 -6.49 5.79 5.05
CA THR A 16 -7.08 6.20 3.77
C THR A 16 -6.73 5.20 2.65
N LEU A 17 -5.47 4.80 2.51
CA LEU A 17 -5.08 3.83 1.47
C LEU A 17 -5.79 2.48 1.65
N LEU A 18 -5.84 1.94 2.87
CA LEU A 18 -6.41 0.62 3.14
C LEU A 18 -7.95 0.62 3.11
N GLN A 19 -8.59 1.76 3.37
CA GLN A 19 -10.04 1.94 3.20
C GLN A 19 -10.46 1.95 1.72
N HIS A 20 -9.62 2.49 0.84
CA HIS A 20 -9.97 2.63 -0.59
C HIS A 20 -9.40 1.53 -1.49
N PHE A 21 -8.28 0.92 -1.11
CA PHE A 21 -7.59 -0.06 -1.95
C PHE A 21 -7.36 -1.39 -1.22
N ARG A 22 -7.38 -2.47 -2.00
CA ARG A 22 -6.73 -3.73 -1.65
C ARG A 22 -5.36 -3.76 -2.30
N PHE A 23 -4.33 -4.06 -1.52
CA PHE A 23 -2.99 -4.26 -2.02
C PHE A 23 -2.72 -5.75 -2.19
N SER A 24 -2.03 -6.12 -3.26
CA SER A 24 -1.53 -7.48 -3.49
C SER A 24 -0.16 -7.41 -4.15
N PRO A 25 0.62 -8.50 -4.11
CA PRO A 25 1.76 -8.65 -5.00
C PRO A 25 1.36 -8.50 -6.47
N PRO A 26 2.33 -8.24 -7.37
CA PRO A 26 2.12 -8.32 -8.80
C PRO A 26 1.63 -9.70 -9.23
N PRO A 27 0.87 -9.82 -10.34
CA PRO A 27 0.42 -11.13 -10.83
C PRO A 27 1.60 -12.09 -11.02
N GLY A 28 1.45 -13.30 -10.47
CA GLY A 28 2.48 -14.35 -10.56
C GLY A 28 3.58 -14.26 -9.49
N VAL A 29 3.49 -13.32 -8.54
CA VAL A 29 4.36 -13.24 -7.35
C VAL A 29 3.56 -13.64 -6.13
N SER A 30 4.05 -14.59 -5.33
CA SER A 30 3.44 -14.98 -4.06
C SER A 30 3.90 -14.09 -2.91
N GLU A 31 3.20 -14.14 -1.77
CA GLU A 31 3.57 -13.35 -0.59
C GLU A 31 4.89 -13.84 0.02
N GLU A 32 5.19 -15.14 -0.09
CA GLU A 32 6.42 -15.75 0.42
C GLU A 32 7.67 -15.32 -0.36
N GLU A 33 7.49 -14.85 -1.60
CA GLU A 33 8.56 -14.32 -2.46
C GLU A 33 8.93 -12.87 -2.13
N LEU A 34 8.18 -12.20 -1.24
CA LEU A 34 8.49 -10.84 -0.81
C LEU A 34 9.66 -10.84 0.19
N ASP A 35 10.84 -10.44 -0.27
CA ASP A 35 12.00 -10.29 0.61
C ASP A 35 11.80 -9.15 1.61
N VAL A 36 11.54 -9.50 2.87
CA VAL A 36 11.41 -8.55 3.99
C VAL A 36 12.69 -8.39 4.79
N THR A 37 13.82 -8.90 4.30
CA THR A 37 15.12 -8.78 4.98
C THR A 37 15.47 -7.30 5.15
N PRO A 38 15.70 -6.82 6.39
CA PRO A 38 16.02 -5.42 6.60
C PRO A 38 17.40 -5.09 6.01
N GLN A 39 17.47 -4.03 5.22
CA GLN A 39 18.73 -3.47 4.75
C GLN A 39 19.30 -2.54 5.83
N VAL A 40 20.58 -2.72 6.17
CA VAL A 40 21.25 -1.92 7.20
C VAL A 40 21.47 -0.49 6.69
N GLY A 41 20.93 0.49 7.41
CA GLY A 41 21.04 1.91 7.08
C GLY A 41 20.53 2.79 8.22
N PHE A 42 20.21 4.05 7.91
CA PHE A 42 19.60 4.97 8.87
C PHE A 42 18.23 4.48 9.36
N SER A 43 17.49 3.78 8.49
CA SER A 43 16.31 2.98 8.81
C SER A 43 16.52 1.53 8.40
N LEU A 44 15.70 0.62 8.94
CA LEU A 44 15.67 -0.80 8.57
C LEU A 44 14.61 -1.05 7.50
N SER A 45 14.80 -0.48 6.30
CA SER A 45 13.89 -0.69 5.18
C SER A 45 14.19 -2.00 4.46
N PRO A 46 13.17 -2.77 4.02
CA PRO A 46 13.39 -3.88 3.12
C PRO A 46 13.77 -3.37 1.71
N PRO A 47 14.23 -4.25 0.79
CA PRO A 47 14.38 -3.92 -0.62
C PRO A 47 13.10 -3.35 -1.24
N ALA A 48 13.20 -2.65 -2.37
CA ALA A 48 12.02 -2.10 -3.04
C ALA A 48 11.15 -3.20 -3.68
N HIS A 49 9.84 -3.24 -3.33
CA HIS A 49 8.86 -4.13 -3.94
C HIS A 49 7.87 -3.39 -4.82
N LYS A 50 7.37 -4.07 -5.85
CA LYS A 50 6.20 -3.63 -6.62
C LYS A 50 4.94 -4.17 -5.96
N LEU A 51 3.86 -3.41 -5.99
CA LEU A 51 2.54 -3.81 -5.49
C LEU A 51 1.47 -3.39 -6.48
N CYS A 52 0.39 -4.15 -6.53
CA CYS A 52 -0.85 -3.75 -7.19
C CYS A 52 -1.80 -3.12 -6.18
N ALA A 53 -2.35 -1.94 -6.51
CA ALA A 53 -3.39 -1.29 -5.73
C ALA A 53 -4.71 -1.37 -6.51
N VAL A 54 -5.66 -2.14 -6.00
CA VAL A 54 -6.97 -2.35 -6.64
C VAL A 54 -8.03 -1.61 -5.83
N PRO A 55 -8.82 -0.69 -6.43
CA PRO A 55 -9.91 -0.02 -5.74
C PRO A 55 -10.89 -1.05 -5.14
N ARG A 56 -11.29 -0.87 -3.87
CA ARG A 56 -12.30 -1.72 -3.21
C ARG A 56 -13.70 -1.46 -3.76
N TYR A 57 -13.94 -0.24 -4.22
CA TYR A 57 -15.19 0.18 -4.82
C TYR A 57 -14.88 0.72 -6.21
N VAL A 58 -15.42 0.05 -7.23
CA VAL A 58 -15.53 0.67 -8.55
C VAL A 58 -16.56 1.78 -8.39
N ARG A 59 -16.19 3.03 -8.65
CA ARG A 59 -17.18 4.10 -8.72
C ARG A 59 -18.01 3.81 -9.98
N GLU A 60 -19.11 3.10 -9.81
CA GLU A 60 -20.03 2.64 -10.87
C GLU A 60 -20.43 3.78 -11.83
N GLU A 61 -20.34 5.03 -11.37
CA GLU A 61 -20.60 6.24 -12.14
C GLU A 61 -19.75 6.38 -13.42
N VAL A 62 -18.54 5.82 -13.46
CA VAL A 62 -17.68 5.90 -14.66
C VAL A 62 -17.99 4.80 -15.68
N GLU A 63 -18.43 3.62 -15.23
CA GLU A 63 -18.87 2.54 -16.13
C GLU A 63 -20.29 2.76 -16.67
N ARG A 64 -21.18 3.39 -15.89
CA ARG A 64 -22.51 3.81 -16.35
C ARG A 64 -22.48 4.91 -17.42
N LEU A 65 -21.40 5.69 -17.50
CA LEU A 65 -21.21 6.70 -18.54
C LEU A 65 -20.51 6.16 -19.79
N ARG A 66 -20.08 4.89 -19.76
CA ARG A 66 -19.37 4.22 -20.87
C ARG A 66 -20.26 3.24 -21.66
N ASN A 67 -21.44 2.88 -21.14
CA ASN A 67 -22.51 2.17 -21.84
C ASN A 67 -23.68 3.12 -22.14
#